data_AF-A0A2V5VW98-F1
#
_entry.id   AF-A0A2V5VW98-F1
#
_cell.length_a   1.000
_cell.length_b   1.000
_cell.length_c   1.000
_cell.angle_alpha   90.00
_cell.angle_beta   90.00
_cell.angle_gamma   90.00
#
_symmetry.space_group_name_H-M   'P 1'
#
loop_
_entity.id
_entity.type
_entity.pdbx_description
1 polymer ?
#
loop_
_entity_poly.entity_id
_entity_poly.type
_entity_poly.pdbx_seq_one_letter_code
_entity_poly.pdbx_strand_id
1 'polypeptide(L)'
;NRDMERGDLKATMAYLDDTVDYYAFGPKDKAFIAEQMRQYFAFVPVRAFAVGEVKVQPGPKPTVATLIFDTRYSVRDGLGTLSTGRTRTEWDVVRRGDGLKIIRTNWITYPDSAPSP
;
A
#
# COMPACT_ATOMS: atom_id res chain seq x y z
N ASN A 1 6.22 -4.37 4.01
CA ASN A 1 5.53 -5.22 3.00
C ASN A 1 5.38 -6.69 3.37
N ARG A 2 6.20 -7.29 4.26
CA ARG A 2 6.04 -8.72 4.60
C ARG A 2 4.64 -9.11 5.12
N ASP A 3 3.99 -8.23 5.88
CA ASP A 3 2.62 -8.49 6.38
C ASP A 3 1.60 -8.57 5.23
N MET A 4 1.72 -7.69 4.24
CA MET A 4 0.93 -7.72 3.00
C MET A 4 1.20 -8.99 2.17
N GLU A 5 2.45 -9.43 2.09
CA GLU A 5 2.81 -10.66 1.36
C GLU A 5 2.12 -11.88 2.00
N ARG A 6 2.18 -11.96 3.35
CA ARG A 6 1.55 -13.01 4.14
C ARG A 6 0.02 -12.92 4.22
N GLY A 7 -0.55 -11.78 3.84
CA GLY A 7 -1.99 -11.52 4.01
C GLY A 7 -2.40 -11.32 5.47
N ASP A 8 -1.48 -10.87 6.33
CA ASP A 8 -1.77 -10.55 7.72
C ASP A 8 -2.49 -9.20 7.81
N LEU A 9 -3.81 -9.25 7.69
CA LEU A 9 -4.67 -8.06 7.73
C LEU A 9 -4.47 -7.25 9.01
N LYS A 10 -4.36 -7.90 10.16
CA LYS A 10 -4.23 -7.20 11.45
C LYS A 10 -2.92 -6.41 11.50
N ALA A 11 -1.81 -7.05 11.11
CA ALA A 11 -0.51 -6.39 11.09
C ALA A 11 -0.47 -5.26 10.04
N THR A 12 -1.02 -5.48 8.84
CA THR A 12 -1.12 -4.43 7.81
C THR A 12 -1.91 -3.21 8.31
N MET A 13 -3.06 -3.44 8.94
CA MET A 13 -3.95 -2.36 9.40
C MET A 13 -3.37 -1.58 10.60
N ALA A 14 -2.41 -2.15 11.32
CA ALA A 14 -1.75 -1.48 12.45
C ALA A 14 -0.96 -0.23 12.03
N TYR A 15 -0.54 -0.11 10.76
CA TYR A 15 0.18 1.05 10.25
C TYR A 15 -0.73 2.22 9.87
N LEU A 16 -2.05 2.04 9.82
CA LEU A 16 -2.99 3.09 9.46
C LEU A 16 -3.42 3.89 10.69
N ASP A 17 -3.63 5.20 10.51
CA ASP A 17 -4.39 6.01 11.47
C ASP A 17 -5.88 5.65 11.38
N ASP A 18 -6.69 6.08 12.34
CA ASP A 18 -8.10 5.69 12.45
C ASP A 18 -8.95 6.17 11.26
N THR A 19 -8.59 7.34 10.73
CA THR A 19 -9.10 7.87 9.46
C THR A 19 -7.93 8.14 8.53
N VAL A 20 -8.00 7.63 7.30
CA VAL A 20 -6.98 7.78 6.27
C VAL A 20 -7.61 8.41 5.04
N ASP A 21 -7.00 9.44 4.48
CA ASP A 21 -7.31 9.91 3.13
C ASP A 21 -6.84 8.86 2.11
N TYR A 22 -7.79 8.04 1.66
CA TYR A 22 -7.55 6.76 1.03
C TYR A 22 -7.79 6.81 -0.48
N TYR A 23 -6.72 7.09 -1.23
CA TYR A 23 -6.72 7.09 -2.69
C TYR A 23 -7.85 7.94 -3.28
N ALA A 24 -8.45 7.51 -4.39
CA ALA A 24 -9.59 8.17 -5.04
C ALA A 24 -10.88 8.17 -4.20
N PHE A 25 -10.92 7.49 -3.04
CA PHE A 25 -12.11 7.41 -2.19
C PHE A 25 -12.20 8.54 -1.16
N GLY A 26 -11.13 9.31 -0.96
CA GLY A 26 -11.05 10.34 0.07
C GLY A 26 -10.95 9.74 1.50
N PRO A 27 -11.33 10.51 2.54
CA PRO A 27 -11.26 10.06 3.92
C PRO A 27 -12.10 8.80 4.20
N LYS A 28 -11.45 7.75 4.73
CA LYS A 28 -12.08 6.47 5.10
C LYS A 28 -11.56 5.96 6.43
N ASP A 29 -12.43 5.21 7.12
CA ASP A 29 -12.07 4.51 8.35
C ASP A 29 -11.32 3.19 8.07
N LYS A 30 -10.75 2.63 9.14
CA LYS A 30 -10.07 1.33 9.06
C LYS A 30 -10.98 0.18 8.64
N ALA A 31 -12.28 0.21 8.94
CA ALA A 31 -13.17 -0.90 8.60
C ALA A 31 -13.37 -1.00 7.08
N PHE A 32 -13.60 0.13 6.42
CA PHE A 32 -13.67 0.23 4.97
C PHE A 32 -12.37 -0.26 4.32
N ILE A 33 -11.22 0.22 4.79
CA ILE A 33 -9.92 -0.13 4.21
C ILE A 33 -9.59 -1.61 4.47
N ALA A 34 -9.94 -2.14 5.64
CA ALA A 34 -9.75 -3.56 5.96
C ALA A 34 -10.52 -4.46 5.00
N GLU A 35 -11.76 -4.08 4.64
CA GLU A 35 -12.56 -4.83 3.67
C GLU A 35 -11.94 -4.80 2.26
N GLN A 36 -11.43 -3.64 1.82
CA GLN A 36 -10.71 -3.54 0.54
C GLN A 36 -9.44 -4.42 0.55
N MET A 37 -8.68 -4.42 1.64
CA MET A 37 -7.49 -5.27 1.79
C MET A 37 -7.84 -6.76 1.81
N ARG A 38 -8.94 -7.15 2.47
CA ARG A 38 -9.42 -8.53 2.48
C ARG A 38 -9.78 -9.01 1.08
N GLN A 39 -10.50 -8.18 0.32
CA GLN A 39 -10.84 -8.47 -1.08
C GLN A 39 -9.58 -8.61 -1.95
N TYR A 40 -8.61 -7.70 -1.78
CA TYR A 40 -7.33 -7.78 -2.46
C TYR A 40 -6.55 -9.06 -2.13
N PHE A 41 -6.46 -9.44 -0.85
CA PHE A 41 -5.75 -10.65 -0.45
C PHE A 41 -6.39 -11.93 -0.97
N ALA A 42 -7.73 -11.96 -1.09
CA ALA A 42 -8.44 -13.06 -1.70
C ALA A 42 -8.25 -13.12 -3.22
N PHE A 43 -8.22 -11.96 -3.89
CA PHE A 43 -8.08 -11.89 -5.34
C PHE A 43 -6.68 -12.33 -5.82
N VAL A 44 -5.62 -11.89 -5.14
CA VAL A 44 -4.24 -12.24 -5.47
C VAL A 44 -3.55 -12.97 -4.33
N PRO A 45 -3.80 -14.27 -4.09
CA PRO A 45 -3.34 -14.98 -2.90
C PRO A 45 -1.81 -15.08 -2.76
N VAL A 46 -1.07 -15.04 -3.87
CA VAL A 46 0.41 -15.02 -3.86
C VAL A 46 0.88 -13.63 -4.25
N ARG A 47 1.67 -13.01 -3.37
CA ARG A 47 2.16 -11.63 -3.53
C ARG A 47 3.61 -11.56 -3.10
N ALA A 48 4.43 -10.85 -3.87
CA ALA A 48 5.79 -10.50 -3.53
C ALA A 48 6.05 -9.04 -3.91
N PHE A 49 6.73 -8.31 -3.03
CA PHE A 49 6.98 -6.89 -3.17
C PHE A 49 8.44 -6.57 -2.86
N ALA A 50 9.11 -5.88 -3.77
CA ALA A 50 10.41 -5.28 -3.53
C ALA A 50 10.26 -3.75 -3.48
N VAL A 51 10.44 -3.19 -2.28
CA VAL A 51 10.42 -1.73 -2.07
C VAL A 51 11.79 -1.18 -2.48
N GLY A 52 11.77 -0.18 -3.36
CA GLY A 52 12.97 0.54 -3.77
C GLY A 52 13.39 1.59 -2.74
N GLU A 53 14.12 2.60 -3.21
CA GLU A 53 14.52 3.73 -2.38
C GLU A 53 13.30 4.48 -1.83
N VAL A 54 13.34 4.81 -0.53
CA VAL A 54 12.32 5.61 0.13
C VAL A 54 12.82 7.04 0.27
N LYS A 55 12.15 7.97 -0.42
CA LYS A 55 12.39 9.40 -0.29
C LYS A 55 11.49 9.97 0.79
N VAL A 56 12.06 10.77 1.67
CA VAL A 56 11.35 11.46 2.75
C VAL A 56 11.42 12.95 2.49
N GLN A 57 10.28 13.62 2.55
CA GLN A 57 10.20 15.07 2.40
C GLN A 57 9.22 15.68 3.41
N PRO A 58 9.31 16.99 3.69
CA PRO A 58 8.31 17.69 4.50
C PRO A 58 6.91 17.50 3.92
N GLY A 59 5.94 17.18 4.78
CA GLY A 59 4.54 17.04 4.41
C GLY A 59 3.77 18.37 4.44
N PRO A 60 2.44 18.32 4.27
CA PRO A 60 1.59 19.52 4.23
C PRO A 60 1.48 20.28 5.57
N LYS A 61 1.96 19.68 6.66
CA LYS A 61 1.96 20.26 8.02
C LYS A 61 3.29 19.94 8.71
N PRO A 62 3.76 20.76 9.67
CA PRO A 62 5.05 20.54 10.35
C PRO A 62 5.20 19.18 11.03
N THR A 63 4.10 18.55 11.44
CA THR A 63 4.09 17.25 12.13
C THR A 63 3.94 16.06 11.17
N VAL A 64 3.90 16.30 9.86
CA VAL A 64 3.65 15.30 8.82
C VAL A 64 4.87 15.21 7.90
N ALA A 65 5.28 13.99 7.59
CA ALA A 65 6.27 13.70 6.56
C ALA A 65 5.59 13.00 5.40
N THR A 66 6.03 13.27 4.17
CA THR A 66 5.59 12.52 2.99
C THR A 66 6.69 11.55 2.60
N LEU A 67 6.32 10.27 2.47
CA LEU A 67 7.16 9.19 1.97
C LEU A 67 6.79 8.91 0.52
N ILE A 68 7.77 8.88 -0.37
CA ILE A 68 7.59 8.55 -1.78
C ILE A 68 8.53 7.41 -2.12
N PHE A 69 7.98 6.31 -2.64
CA PHE A 69 8.77 5.15 -3.01
C PHE A 69 8.10 4.36 -4.12
N ASP A 70 8.94 3.62 -4.86
CA ASP A 70 8.47 2.67 -5.84
C ASP A 70 8.51 1.26 -5.25
N THR A 71 7.48 0.46 -5.53
CA THR A 71 7.43 -0.96 -5.19
C THR A 71 7.32 -1.76 -6.48
N ARG A 72 8.28 -2.65 -6.75
CA ARG A 72 8.10 -3.70 -7.76
C ARG A 72 7.21 -4.79 -7.18
N TYR A 73 6.18 -5.18 -7.92
CA TYR A 73 5.26 -6.23 -7.50
C TYR A 73 5.32 -7.42 -8.44
N SER A 74 5.07 -8.59 -7.87
CA SER A 74 4.76 -9.82 -8.56
C SER A 74 3.60 -10.48 -7.81
N VAL A 75 2.44 -10.56 -8.46
CA VAL A 75 1.21 -11.09 -7.85
C VAL A 75 0.61 -12.16 -8.74
N ARG A 76 0.01 -13.17 -8.13
CA ARG A 76 -0.71 -14.24 -8.83
C ARG A 76 -2.16 -14.27 -8.37
N ASP A 77 -3.09 -14.25 -9.31
CA ASP A 77 -4.51 -14.38 -9.01
C ASP A 77 -4.91 -15.82 -8.63
N GLY A 78 -6.16 -16.01 -8.22
CA GLY A 78 -6.71 -17.33 -7.88
C GLY A 78 -6.76 -18.34 -9.03
N LEU A 79 -6.67 -17.88 -10.29
CA LEU A 79 -6.60 -18.73 -11.49
C LEU A 79 -5.15 -19.08 -11.88
N GLY A 80 -4.18 -18.50 -11.18
CA GLY A 80 -2.77 -18.72 -11.45
C GLY A 80 -2.15 -17.70 -12.42
N THR A 81 -2.88 -16.70 -12.88
CA THR A 81 -2.38 -15.65 -13.78
C THR A 81 -1.36 -14.79 -13.05
N LEU A 82 -0.15 -14.67 -13.62
CA LEU A 82 0.91 -13.81 -13.09
C LEU A 82 0.75 -12.38 -13.61
N SER A 83 0.83 -11.39 -12.72
CA SER A 83 0.94 -9.98 -13.06
C SER A 83 2.15 -9.37 -12.34
N THR A 84 2.97 -8.64 -13.10
CA THR A 84 4.14 -7.94 -12.57
C THR A 84 4.10 -6.47 -12.97
N GLY A 85 4.82 -5.64 -12.23
CA GLY A 85 4.93 -4.23 -12.54
C GLY A 85 5.57 -3.42 -11.43
N ARG A 86 5.31 -2.11 -11.47
CA ARG A 86 5.74 -1.16 -10.46
C ARG A 86 4.55 -0.34 -9.98
N THR A 87 4.48 -0.08 -8.68
CA THR A 87 3.55 0.88 -8.10
C THR A 87 4.35 2.00 -7.44
N ARG A 88 4.11 3.24 -7.88
CA ARG A 88 4.59 4.42 -7.18
C ARG A 88 3.62 4.74 -6.07
N THR A 89 4.12 4.84 -4.84
CA THR A 89 3.32 5.08 -3.64
C THR A 89 3.73 6.38 -2.99
N GLU A 90 2.74 7.13 -2.52
CA GLU A 90 2.93 8.30 -1.69
C GLU A 90 2.11 8.15 -0.40
N TRP A 91 2.80 8.22 0.72
CA TRP A 91 2.18 8.18 2.05
C TRP A 91 2.47 9.46 2.80
N ASP A 92 1.45 10.07 3.38
CA ASP A 92 1.67 11.03 4.46
C ASP A 92 1.61 10.29 5.78
N VAL A 93 2.64 10.49 6.59
CA VAL A 93 2.80 9.82 7.88
C VAL A 93 2.95 10.81 9.01
N VAL A 94 2.45 10.42 10.18
CA VAL A 94 2.50 11.20 11.41
C VAL A 94 2.93 10.30 12.57
N ARG A 95 3.66 10.86 13.54
CA ARG A 95 3.99 10.15 14.77
C ARG A 95 2.81 10.21 15.74
N ARG A 96 2.35 9.04 16.18
CA ARG A 96 1.40 8.82 17.26
C ARG A 96 2.11 8.12 18.43
N GLY A 97 1.40 7.96 19.56
CA GLY A 97 1.97 7.35 20.77
C GLY A 97 2.45 5.91 20.55
N ASP A 98 1.84 5.18 19.62
CA ASP A 98 2.13 3.79 19.28
C ASP A 98 2.95 3.63 17.98
N GLY A 99 3.50 4.72 17.42
CA GLY A 99 4.41 4.69 16.28
C GLY A 99 4.03 5.61 15.14
N LEU A 100 4.64 5.40 13.96
CA LEU A 100 4.28 6.12 12.74
C LEU A 100 2.99 5.55 12.15
N LYS A 101 2.06 6.44 11.81
CA LYS A 101 0.78 6.09 11.19
C LYS A 101 0.62 6.77 9.84
N ILE A 102 0.08 6.03 8.88
CA ILE A 102 -0.31 6.54 7.56
C ILE A 102 -1.66 7.24 7.69
N ILE A 103 -1.70 8.52 7.31
CA ILE A 103 -2.91 9.36 7.33
C ILE A 103 -3.40 9.72 5.93
N ARG A 104 -2.57 9.54 4.90
CA ARG A 104 -2.95 9.61 3.50
C ARG A 104 -2.20 8.53 2.74
N THR A 105 -2.87 7.90 1.80
CA THR A 105 -2.22 7.01 0.83
C THR A 105 -2.71 7.31 -0.57
N ASN A 106 -1.78 7.46 -1.49
CA ASN A 106 -2.04 7.56 -2.92
C ASN A 106 -1.06 6.66 -3.67
N TRP A 107 -1.48 6.09 -4.80
CA TRP A 107 -0.60 5.26 -5.60
C TRP A 107 -0.98 5.28 -7.08
N ILE A 108 0.00 5.02 -7.92
CA ILE A 108 -0.20 4.80 -9.35
C ILE A 108 0.52 3.51 -9.73
N THR A 109 -0.19 2.61 -10.38
CA THR A 109 0.32 1.30 -10.79
C THR A 109 0.64 1.31 -12.29
N TYR A 110 1.82 0.80 -12.61
CA TYR A 110 2.34 0.62 -13.96
C TYR A 110 2.59 -0.88 -14.16
N PRO A 111 1.66 -1.62 -14.77
CA PRO A 111 1.89 -3.00 -15.17
C PRO A 111 3.06 -3.09 -16.14
N ASP A 112 3.87 -4.14 -16.02
CA ASP A 112 4.83 -4.47 -17.07
C ASP A 112 4.06 -4.91 -18.32
N SER A 113 4.61 -4.63 -19.50
CA SER A 113 4.06 -5.18 -20.74
C SER A 113 4.08 -6.71 -20.67
N ALA A 114 3.01 -7.34 -21.14
CA ALA A 114 3.05 -8.78 -21.39
C ALA A 114 4.22 -9.06 -22.36
N PRO A 115 5.01 -10.13 -22.14
CA PRO A 115 6.00 -10.52 -23.13
C PRO A 115 5.31 -10.73 -24.47
N SER A 116 5.86 -10.15 -25.54
CA SER A 116 5.38 -10.40 -26.89
C SER A 116 5.49 -11.90 -27.21
N PRO A 117 4.49 -12.50 -27.87
CA PRO A 117 4.52 -13.91 -28.25
C PRO A 117 5.65 -14.25 -29.23
#